data_AF-A0A4Y6PVZ8-F1
#
_entry.id   AF-A0A4Y6PVZ8-F1
#
_cell.length_a   1.000
_cell.length_b   1.000
_cell.length_c   1.000
_cell.angle_alpha   90.00
_cell.angle_beta   90.00
_cell.angle_gamma   90.00
#
_symmetry.space_group_name_H-M   'P 1'
#
loop_
_entity.id
_entity.type
_entity.pdbx_description
1 polymer ?
#
loop_
_entity_poly.entity_id
_entity_poly.type
_entity_poly.pdbx_seq_one_letter_code
_entity_poly.pdbx_strand_id
1 'polypeptide(L)'
;MDDQNYARLRSSLLREGAVFGVILPDGWFGRPYDNMLKCTGLRRANDFVEISLNDWVEVRIEGKAEVQLTRGDGHSGNQLEIGGFENAKFSYVPIGATTPVNEVYDSGQVVLVDLSS
;
A
#
# COMPACT_ATOMS: atom_id res chain seq x y z
N MET A 1 3.18 11.10 8.19
CA MET A 1 3.88 9.90 8.68
C MET A 1 5.22 10.32 9.28
N ASP A 2 5.58 9.82 10.47
CA ASP A 2 6.88 10.11 11.10
C ASP A 2 8.03 9.29 10.50
N ASP A 3 9.26 9.55 10.95
CA ASP A 3 10.46 8.91 10.45
C ASP A 3 10.54 7.42 10.76
N GLN A 4 10.04 6.98 11.92
CA GLN A 4 10.06 5.57 12.31
C GLN A 4 9.09 4.76 11.43
N ASN A 5 7.88 5.28 11.25
CA ASN A 5 6.86 4.67 10.40
C ASN A 5 7.30 4.64 8.93
N TYR A 6 7.90 5.73 8.44
CA TYR A 6 8.42 5.77 7.07
C TYR A 6 9.60 4.79 6.87
N ALA A 7 10.50 4.69 7.83
CA ALA A 7 11.61 3.74 7.76
C ALA A 7 11.13 2.29 7.69
N ARG A 8 10.10 1.93 8.50
CA ARG A 8 9.46 0.61 8.46
C ARG A 8 8.87 0.34 7.08
N LEU A 9 8.01 1.24 6.59
CA LEU A 9 7.39 1.15 5.27
C LEU A 9 8.42 0.95 4.16
N ARG A 10 9.46 1.79 4.14
CA ARG A 10 10.55 1.72 3.16
C ARG A 10 11.29 0.38 3.21
N SER A 11 11.61 -0.10 4.41
CA SER A 11 12.37 -1.35 4.57
C SER A 11 11.60 -2.57 4.08
N SER A 12 10.28 -2.59 4.27
CA SER A 12 9.42 -3.66 3.77
C SER A 12 9.24 -3.59 2.26
N LEU A 13 8.92 -2.42 1.73
CA LEU A 13 8.59 -2.25 0.30
C LEU A 13 9.78 -2.45 -0.64
N LEU A 14 10.97 -2.04 -0.23
CA LEU A 14 12.17 -2.06 -1.07
C LEU A 14 13.03 -3.31 -0.86
N ARG A 15 12.50 -4.32 -0.17
CA ARG A 15 13.13 -5.64 -0.08
C ARG A 15 13.17 -6.29 -1.47
N GLU A 16 14.29 -6.93 -1.80
CA GLU A 16 14.44 -7.64 -3.07
C GLU A 16 13.36 -8.72 -3.23
N GLY A 17 12.72 -8.74 -4.41
CA GLY A 17 11.66 -9.71 -4.72
C GLY A 17 10.31 -9.47 -4.04
N ALA A 18 10.18 -8.42 -3.22
CA ALA A 18 8.94 -8.15 -2.51
C ALA A 18 7.80 -7.78 -3.47
N VAL A 19 6.67 -8.47 -3.30
CA VAL A 19 5.43 -8.24 -4.02
C VAL A 19 4.26 -8.29 -3.04
N PHE A 20 3.24 -7.50 -3.28
CA PHE A 20 2.16 -7.28 -2.33
C PHE A 20 0.79 -7.36 -3.00
N GLY A 21 -0.15 -8.06 -2.34
CA GLY A 21 -1.57 -7.83 -2.55
C GLY A 21 -2.01 -6.55 -1.84
N VAL A 22 -3.09 -5.92 -2.30
CA VAL A 22 -3.59 -4.66 -1.71
C VAL A 22 -5.02 -4.85 -1.19
N ILE A 23 -5.22 -4.48 0.07
CA ILE A 23 -6.54 -4.35 0.70
C ILE A 23 -6.74 -2.86 1.00
N LEU A 24 -7.87 -2.34 0.53
CA LEU A 24 -8.33 -0.98 0.73
C LEU A 24 -9.34 -0.93 1.89
N PRO A 25 -9.66 0.27 2.42
CA PRO A 25 -10.60 0.40 3.52
C PRO A 25 -11.99 -0.22 3.28
N ASP A 26 -12.42 -0.34 2.03
CA ASP A 26 -13.72 -0.89 1.64
C ASP A 26 -13.65 -2.33 1.10
N GLY A 27 -12.46 -2.92 0.97
CA GLY A 27 -12.32 -4.29 0.51
C GLY A 27 -11.03 -4.58 -0.26
N TRP A 28 -11.07 -5.58 -1.13
CA TRP A 28 -9.88 -6.06 -1.82
C TRP A 28 -9.71 -5.39 -3.19
N PHE A 29 -8.48 -4.95 -3.51
CA PHE A 29 -8.12 -4.52 -4.86
C PHE A 29 -7.72 -5.73 -5.73
N GLY A 30 -8.74 -6.42 -6.26
CA GLY A 30 -8.55 -7.78 -6.74
C GLY A 30 -8.23 -8.73 -5.58
N ARG A 31 -8.16 -10.04 -5.81
CA ARG A 31 -7.84 -10.97 -4.72
C ARG A 31 -6.37 -10.75 -4.31
N PRO A 32 -6.05 -10.49 -3.03
CA PRO A 32 -4.69 -10.16 -2.60
C PRO A 32 -3.64 -11.24 -2.90
N TYR A 33 -4.08 -12.48 -3.16
CA TYR A 33 -3.23 -13.61 -3.51
C TYR A 33 -3.09 -13.85 -5.02
N ASP A 34 -3.95 -13.22 -5.82
CA ASP A 34 -3.97 -13.36 -7.29
C ASP A 34 -3.42 -12.10 -7.99
N ASN A 35 -3.41 -10.95 -7.29
CA ASN A 35 -3.02 -9.65 -7.83
C ASN A 35 -1.82 -9.08 -7.07
N MET A 36 -0.63 -9.61 -7.38
CA MET A 36 0.62 -9.25 -6.72
C MET A 36 1.31 -8.08 -7.42
N LEU A 37 1.58 -7.01 -6.67
CA LEU A 37 2.17 -5.78 -7.18
C LEU A 37 3.54 -5.52 -6.56
N LYS A 38 4.51 -5.14 -7.38
CA LYS A 38 5.86 -4.77 -6.93
C LYS A 38 5.93 -3.27 -6.68
N CYS A 39 6.58 -2.87 -5.60
CA CYS A 39 6.92 -1.46 -5.39
C CYS A 39 7.96 -1.00 -6.43
N THR A 40 7.60 0.01 -7.21
CA THR A 40 8.48 0.63 -8.22
C THR A 40 8.89 2.05 -7.84
N GLY A 41 8.17 2.67 -6.89
CA GLY A 41 8.45 4.00 -6.40
C GLY A 41 7.99 4.19 -4.96
N LEU A 42 8.79 4.89 -4.17
CA LEU A 42 8.42 5.34 -2.84
C LEU A 42 8.91 6.77 -2.67
N ARG A 43 7.98 7.68 -2.40
CA ARG A 43 8.26 9.11 -2.26
C ARG A 43 7.62 9.63 -0.99
N ARG A 44 8.38 10.44 -0.23
CA ARG A 44 7.88 11.15 0.95
C ARG A 44 8.04 12.64 0.76
N ALA A 45 7.00 13.38 1.10
CA ALA A 45 7.00 14.82 1.27
C ALA A 45 6.63 15.17 2.73
N ASN A 46 6.49 16.46 3.03
CA ASN A 46 6.23 16.93 4.39
C ASN A 46 4.89 16.40 4.95
N ASP A 47 3.89 16.27 4.08
CA ASP A 47 2.49 16.01 4.39
C ASP A 47 1.97 14.66 3.88
N PHE A 48 2.70 14.00 2.98
CA PHE A 48 2.27 12.71 2.43
C PHE A 48 3.41 11.73 2.14
N VAL A 49 3.01 10.48 1.98
CA VAL A 49 3.81 9.39 1.40
C VAL A 49 3.08 8.84 0.19
N GLU A 50 3.79 8.56 -0.88
CA GLU A 50 3.29 8.04 -2.14
C GLU A 50 4.04 6.75 -2.48
N ILE A 51 3.28 5.71 -2.78
CA ILE A 51 3.75 4.37 -3.10
C ILE A 51 3.29 4.06 -4.52
N SER A 52 4.23 3.85 -5.43
CA SER A 52 3.95 3.41 -6.80
C SER A 52 4.13 1.90 -6.88
N LEU A 53 3.11 1.19 -7.35
CA LEU A 53 3.13 -0.25 -7.53
C LEU A 53 2.94 -0.60 -9.02
N ASN A 54 3.85 -1.40 -9.57
CA ASN A 54 3.91 -1.80 -10.98
C ASN A 54 3.80 -0.64 -12.00
N ASP A 55 4.09 0.60 -11.61
CA ASP A 55 3.97 1.82 -12.45
C ASP A 55 2.56 2.19 -12.94
N TRP A 56 1.51 1.47 -12.51
CA TRP A 56 0.12 1.74 -12.90
C TRP A 56 -0.86 1.82 -11.73
N VAL A 57 -0.39 1.55 -10.51
CA VAL A 57 -1.10 1.78 -9.25
C VAL A 57 -0.33 2.78 -8.40
N GLU A 58 -1.06 3.69 -7.77
CA GLU A 58 -0.52 4.67 -6.83
C GLU A 58 -1.36 4.67 -5.55
N VAL A 59 -0.68 4.61 -4.41
CA VAL A 59 -1.27 4.81 -3.09
C VAL A 59 -0.64 6.06 -2.48
N ARG A 60 -1.44 7.09 -2.24
CA ARG A 60 -1.03 8.32 -1.59
C ARG A 60 -1.69 8.40 -0.22
N ILE A 61 -0.88 8.56 0.81
CA ILE A 61 -1.31 8.59 2.21
C ILE A 61 -0.91 9.93 2.81
N GLU A 62 -1.89 10.69 3.30
CA GLU A 62 -1.69 12.03 3.88
C GLU A 62 -1.96 12.01 5.40
N GLY A 63 -1.28 12.91 6.11
CA GLY A 63 -1.44 13.07 7.56
C GLY A 63 -0.57 12.14 8.40
N LYS A 64 -0.97 11.90 9.65
CA LYS A 64 -0.19 11.16 10.66
C LYS A 64 -0.39 9.64 10.61
N ALA A 65 -0.32 9.08 9.40
CA ALA A 65 -0.44 7.64 9.21
C ALA A 65 0.60 6.85 10.02
N GLU A 66 0.13 5.77 10.64
CA GLU A 66 0.90 4.79 11.38
C GLU A 66 1.15 3.55 10.52
N VAL A 67 2.31 2.92 10.72
CA VAL A 67 2.72 1.72 9.98
C VAL A 67 2.99 0.60 10.97
N GLN A 68 2.21 -0.47 10.84
CA GLN A 68 2.30 -1.68 11.66
C GLN A 68 2.67 -2.88 10.79
N LEU A 69 3.45 -3.79 11.37
CA LEU A 69 3.83 -5.05 10.75
C LEU A 69 3.17 -6.18 11.52
N THR A 70 2.19 -6.82 10.90
CA THR A 70 1.50 -7.97 11.46
C THR A 70 2.02 -9.23 10.79
N ARG A 71 2.55 -10.16 11.58
CA ARG A 71 2.98 -11.46 11.04
C ARG A 71 1.77 -12.29 10.68
N GLY A 72 1.84 -12.91 9.52
CA GLY A 72 0.86 -13.91 9.12
C GLY A 72 0.89 -15.13 10.05
N ASP A 73 -0.25 -15.78 10.18
CA ASP A 73 -0.47 -16.98 11.01
C ASP A 73 -0.07 -18.30 10.35
N GLY A 74 0.68 -18.24 9.24
CA GLY A 74 1.07 -19.39 8.42
C GLY A 74 0.08 -19.73 7.30
N HIS A 75 -1.12 -19.13 7.31
CA HIS A 75 -2.09 -19.19 6.21
C HIS A 75 -2.26 -17.84 5.51
N SER A 76 -1.97 -16.75 6.23
CA SER A 76 -1.89 -15.39 5.70
C SER A 76 -0.43 -14.96 5.49
N GLY A 77 -0.18 -14.15 4.47
CA GLY A 77 1.10 -13.47 4.30
C GLY A 77 1.38 -12.49 5.44
N ASN A 78 2.62 -12.00 5.54
CA ASN A 78 2.91 -10.87 6.42
C ASN A 78 2.16 -9.63 5.93
N GLN A 79 1.68 -8.79 6.84
CA GLN A 79 0.87 -7.63 6.49
C GLN A 79 1.58 -6.36 6.92
N LEU A 80 1.70 -5.43 5.99
CA LEU A 80 2.11 -4.07 6.25
C LEU A 80 0.87 -3.20 6.26
N GLU A 81 0.45 -2.83 7.46
CA GLU A 81 -0.79 -2.13 7.73
C GLU A 81 -0.51 -0.62 7.86
N ILE A 82 -1.20 0.18 7.06
CA ILE A 82 -1.09 1.64 7.05
C ILE A 82 -2.45 2.21 7.46
N GLY A 83 -2.55 2.71 8.69
CA GLY A 83 -3.79 3.22 9.27
C GLY A 83 -3.63 4.61 9.90
N GLY A 84 -4.71 5.16 10.43
CA GLY A 84 -4.67 6.47 11.13
C GLY A 84 -4.33 7.66 10.22
N PHE A 85 -4.45 7.50 8.90
CA PHE A 85 -4.30 8.58 7.94
C PHE A 85 -5.51 9.53 7.98
N GLU A 86 -5.30 10.78 7.56
CA GLU A 86 -6.38 11.78 7.41
C GLU A 86 -7.01 11.70 6.03
N ASN A 87 -6.22 11.32 5.03
CA ASN A 87 -6.67 11.04 3.68
C ASN A 87 -5.81 9.94 3.07
N ALA A 88 -6.44 9.02 2.35
CA ALA A 88 -5.75 8.12 1.45
C ALA A 88 -6.40 8.21 0.07
N LYS A 89 -5.58 8.26 -0.97
CA LYS A 89 -5.99 8.18 -2.35
C LYS A 89 -5.38 6.94 -2.98
N PHE A 90 -6.24 6.09 -3.54
CA PHE A 90 -5.85 4.95 -4.34
C PHE A 90 -6.17 5.26 -5.81
N SER A 91 -5.17 5.18 -6.68
CA SER A 91 -5.34 5.46 -8.11
C SER A 91 -4.82 4.29 -8.92
N TYR A 92 -5.59 3.83 -9.91
CA TYR A 92 -5.14 2.78 -10.83
C TYR A 92 -5.72 2.96 -12.23
N VAL A 93 -5.00 2.46 -13.24
CA VAL A 93 -5.50 2.42 -14.62
C VAL A 93 -5.91 0.98 -14.95
N PRO A 94 -7.21 0.69 -15.15
CA PRO A 94 -7.66 -0.64 -15.56
C PRO A 94 -7.04 -1.06 -16.91
N ILE A 95 -6.87 -2.37 -17.10
CA ILE A 95 -6.41 -2.92 -18.38
C ILE A 95 -7.39 -2.51 -19.49
N GLY A 96 -6.86 -1.89 -20.55
CA GLY A 96 -7.64 -1.41 -21.69
C GLY A 96 -8.31 -0.05 -21.47
N ALA A 97 -8.12 0.60 -20.32
CA ALA A 97 -8.57 1.96 -20.06
C ALA A 97 -7.45 2.99 -20.30
N THR A 98 -7.85 4.22 -20.59
CA THR A 98 -6.95 5.38 -20.69
C THR A 98 -7.16 6.38 -19.55
N THR A 99 -8.23 6.20 -18.77
CA THR A 99 -8.59 7.08 -17.66
C THR A 99 -8.35 6.36 -16.34
N PRO A 100 -7.64 6.98 -15.37
CA PRO A 100 -7.45 6.38 -14.06
C PRO A 100 -8.75 6.39 -13.26
N VAL A 101 -8.98 5.30 -12.54
CA VAL A 101 -9.93 5.23 -11.44
C VAL A 101 -9.24 5.82 -10.20
N ASN A 102 -9.97 6.63 -9.44
CA ASN A 102 -9.48 7.24 -8.22
C ASN A 102 -10.49 6.96 -7.11
N GLU A 103 -10.00 6.39 -6.02
CA GLU A 103 -10.76 6.15 -4.80
C GLU A 103 -10.14 6.95 -3.68
N VAL A 104 -10.97 7.59 -2.88
CA VAL A 104 -10.54 8.48 -1.79
C VAL A 104 -11.18 8.00 -0.51
N TYR A 105 -10.35 7.90 0.53
CA TYR A 105 -10.70 7.43 1.84
C TYR A 105 -10.35 8.50 2.86
N ASP A 106 -11.29 8.86 3.72
CA ASP A 106 -11.09 9.82 4.81
C ASP A 106 -10.58 9.15 6.10
N SER A 107 -10.66 7.82 6.15
CA SER A 107 -10.25 7.00 7.29
C SER A 107 -10.15 5.53 6.88
N GLY A 108 -9.62 4.70 7.79
CA GLY A 108 -9.53 3.25 7.62
C GLY A 108 -8.10 2.75 7.58
N GLN A 109 -7.88 1.67 6.82
CA GLN A 109 -6.60 1.00 6.74
C GLN A 109 -6.34 0.54 5.30
N VAL A 110 -5.13 0.81 4.81
CA VAL A 110 -4.59 0.18 3.61
C VAL A 110 -3.63 -0.91 4.06
N VAL A 111 -3.82 -2.13 3.58
CA VAL A 111 -2.96 -3.27 3.93
C VAL A 111 -2.25 -3.78 2.70
N LEU A 112 -0.93 -3.91 2.80
CA LEU A 112 -0.10 -4.57 1.80
C LEU A 112 0.26 -5.97 2.29
N VAL A 113 -0.25 -6.99 1.60
CA VAL A 113 -0.09 -8.40 1.98
C VAL A 113 1.11 -8.98 1.25
N ASP A 114 2.17 -9.26 2.00
CA ASP A 114 3.42 -9.85 1.52
C ASP A 114 3.38 -11.38 1.62
N LEU A 115 3.44 -12.05 0.47
CA LEU A 115 3.48 -13.51 0.36
C LEU A 115 4.88 -14.07 0.13
N SER A 116 5.89 -13.20 0.04
CA SER A 116 7.27 -13.63 -0.13
C SER A 116 7.85 -14.04 1.23
N SER A 117 7.72 -15.34 1.53
CA SER A 117 8.39 -16.03 2.64
C SER A 117 9.91 -15.86 2.58
#